data_AF-A0A6C0IFZ4-F1
#
_entry.id   AF-A0A6C0IFZ4-F1
#
_cell.length_a   1.000
_cell.length_b   1.000
_cell.length_c   1.000
_cell.angle_alpha   90.00
_cell.angle_beta   90.00
_cell.angle_gamma   90.00
#
_symmetry.space_group_name_H-M   'P 1'
#
loop_
_entity.id
_entity.type
_entity.pdbx_description
1 polymer ?
#
loop_
_entity_poly.entity_id
_entity_poly.type
_entity_poly.pdbx_seq_one_letter_code
_entity_poly.pdbx_strand_id
1 'polypeptide(L)'
;MKPIVKGVLTNLACMVIFAIIYIILKNHFKQNNTIVENMDCILFSASIQSGCGFTQLSPSTNLSKIIVFVQIVILICINIIPIFIYLM
;
A
#
# COMPACT_ATOMS: atom_id res chain seq x y z
N MET A 1 -2.91 5.72 23.88
CA MET A 1 -3.86 5.69 22.75
C MET A 1 -4.53 4.33 22.69
N LYS A 2 -5.85 4.29 22.46
CA LYS A 2 -6.58 3.03 22.22
C LYS A 2 -5.89 2.25 21.07
N PRO A 3 -5.79 0.92 21.15
CA PRO A 3 -5.08 0.09 20.15
C PRO A 3 -5.57 0.32 18.73
N ILE A 4 -6.88 0.57 18.59
CA ILE A 4 -7.54 0.90 17.32
C ILE A 4 -6.94 2.17 16.70
N VAL A 5 -6.74 3.23 17.48
CA VAL A 5 -6.22 4.51 16.96
C VAL A 5 -4.75 4.38 16.59
N LYS A 6 -3.97 3.56 17.32
CA LYS A 6 -2.60 3.22 16.92
C LYS A 6 -2.58 2.49 15.58
N GLY A 7 -3.44 1.48 15.38
CA GLY A 7 -3.54 0.76 14.12
C GLY A 7 -3.91 1.65 12.93
N VAL A 8 -4.85 2.58 13.12
CA VAL A 8 -5.22 3.57 12.08
C VAL A 8 -4.05 4.48 11.73
N LEU A 9 -3.34 5.03 12.72
CA LEU A 9 -2.16 5.87 12.47
C LEU A 9 -1.03 5.11 11.80
N THR A 10 -0.78 3.86 12.19
CA THR A 10 0.24 3.01 11.53
C THR A 10 -0.13 2.74 10.07
N ASN A 11 -1.40 2.46 9.78
CA ASN A 11 -1.87 2.28 8.41
C ASN A 11 -1.73 3.56 7.57
N LEU A 12 -2.08 4.73 8.13
CA LEU A 12 -1.91 6.01 7.46
C LEU A 12 -0.43 6.33 7.18
N ALA A 13 0.45 6.10 8.16
CA ALA A 13 1.89 6.28 7.97
C ALA A 13 2.44 5.34 6.87
N CYS A 14 2.02 4.07 6.88
CA CYS A 14 2.39 3.10 5.85
C CYS A 14 1.92 3.55 4.46
N MET A 15 0.67 4.00 4.35
CA MET A 15 0.10 4.52 3.10
C MET A 15 0.93 5.68 2.55
N VAL A 16 1.35 6.63 3.39
CA VAL A 16 2.16 7.80 2.96
C VAL A 16 3.56 7.36 2.50
N ILE A 17 4.23 6.48 3.25
CA ILE A 17 5.57 5.98 2.89
C ILE A 17 5.53 5.26 1.53
N PHE A 18 4.59 4.34 1.34
CA PHE A 18 4.47 3.60 0.08
C PHE A 18 3.99 4.49 -1.07
N ALA A 19 3.15 5.50 -0.82
CA ALA A 19 2.79 6.47 -1.84
C ALA A 19 4.00 7.23 -2.39
N ILE A 20 4.91 7.68 -1.51
CA ILE A 20 6.16 8.34 -1.92
C ILE A 20 7.04 7.38 -2.74
N ILE A 21 7.19 6.13 -2.28
CA ILE A 21 7.96 5.10 -2.99
C ILE A 21 7.38 4.87 -4.40
N TYR A 22 6.07 4.81 -4.54
CA TYR A 22 5.42 4.61 -5.83
C TYR A 22 5.56 5.81 -6.76
N ILE A 23 5.55 7.05 -6.24
CA ILE A 23 5.84 8.24 -7.03
C ILE A 23 7.28 8.19 -7.59
N ILE A 24 8.25 7.80 -6.76
CA ILE A 24 9.66 7.64 -7.20
C ILE A 24 9.75 6.56 -8.28
N LEU A 25 9.00 5.47 -8.12
CA LEU A 25 9.01 4.34 -9.03
C LEU A 25 7.94 4.41 -10.11
N LYS A 26 7.34 5.58 -10.38
CA LYS A 26 6.19 5.68 -11.30
C LYS A 26 6.47 5.09 -12.68
N ASN A 27 7.72 5.20 -13.16
CA ASN A 27 8.17 4.67 -14.45
C ASN A 27 8.19 3.13 -14.50
N HIS A 28 8.07 2.45 -13.35
CA HIS A 28 7.97 1.00 -13.24
C HIS A 28 6.53 0.49 -13.23
N PHE A 29 5.55 1.38 -13.28
CA PHE A 29 4.13 1.04 -13.35
C PHE A 29 3.60 1.27 -14.76
N LYS A 30 2.61 0.46 -15.15
CA LYS A 30 1.85 0.63 -16.40
C LYS A 30 0.39 0.91 -16.07
N GLN A 31 -0.20 1.81 -16.84
CA GLN A 31 -1.62 2.12 -16.88
C GLN A 31 -2.04 2.13 -18.35
N ASN A 32 -3.25 1.69 -18.68
CA ASN A 32 -3.71 1.41 -20.05
C ASN A 32 -3.49 2.57 -21.03
N ASN A 33 -2.31 2.61 -21.65
CA ASN A 33 -1.82 3.62 -22.60
C ASN A 33 -1.83 5.08 -22.12
N THR A 34 -2.02 5.32 -20.82
CA THR A 34 -1.97 6.66 -20.21
C THR A 34 -0.70 6.86 -19.41
N ILE A 35 -0.28 8.12 -19.29
CA ILE A 35 0.83 8.50 -18.42
C ILE A 35 0.38 8.31 -16.98
N VAL A 36 1.23 7.67 -16.16
CA VAL A 36 0.98 7.50 -14.72
C VAL A 36 1.15 8.84 -14.02
N GLU A 37 0.08 9.33 -13.39
CA GLU A 37 0.12 10.54 -12.58
C GLU A 37 0.49 10.24 -11.12
N ASN A 38 0.99 11.25 -10.41
CA ASN A 38 1.33 11.09 -9.00
C ASN A 38 0.10 10.71 -8.15
N MET A 39 -1.08 11.17 -8.55
CA MET A 39 -2.34 10.85 -7.88
C MET A 39 -2.69 9.37 -8.03
N ASP A 40 -2.41 8.77 -9.19
CA ASP A 40 -2.62 7.33 -9.41
C ASP A 40 -1.74 6.51 -8.45
N CYS A 41 -0.49 6.93 -8.20
CA CYS A 41 0.40 6.28 -7.24
C CYS A 41 -0.11 6.38 -5.79
N ILE A 42 -0.70 7.52 -5.41
CA ILE A 42 -1.27 7.72 -4.07
C ILE A 42 -2.52 6.84 -3.91
N LEU A 43 -3.42 6.85 -4.89
CA LEU A 43 -4.62 6.03 -4.90
C LEU A 43 -4.28 4.54 -4.93
N PHE A 44 -3.21 4.16 -5.62
CA PHE A 44 -2.69 2.80 -5.63
C PHE A 44 -2.23 2.37 -4.24
N SER A 45 -1.40 3.18 -3.57
CA SER A 45 -0.99 2.91 -2.17
C SER A 45 -2.19 2.80 -1.24
N ALA A 46 -3.15 3.71 -1.38
CA ALA A 46 -4.36 3.71 -0.58
C ALA A 46 -5.19 2.43 -0.78
N SER A 47 -5.36 2.00 -2.03
CA SER A 47 -6.15 0.82 -2.39
C SER A 47 -5.52 -0.49 -1.93
N ILE A 48 -4.18 -0.57 -1.95
CA ILE A 48 -3.45 -1.72 -1.38
C ILE A 48 -3.58 -1.72 0.13
N GLN A 49 -3.35 -0.59 0.80
CA GLN A 49 -3.39 -0.48 2.26
C GLN A 49 -4.80 -0.69 2.83
N SER A 50 -5.85 -0.33 2.08
CA SER A 50 -7.24 -0.57 2.46
C SER A 50 -7.76 -1.95 2.06
N GLY A 51 -7.01 -2.71 1.23
CA GLY A 51 -7.45 -3.98 0.68
C GLY A 51 -8.60 -3.85 -0.33
N CYS A 52 -8.87 -2.66 -0.88
CA CYS A 52 -9.99 -2.42 -1.79
C CYS A 52 -9.75 -2.98 -3.20
N GLY A 53 -8.50 -3.19 -3.61
CA GLY A 53 -8.17 -3.83 -4.90
C GLY A 53 -8.55 -3.06 -6.17
N PHE A 54 -9.09 -1.85 -6.05
CA PHE A 54 -9.47 -1.00 -7.18
C PHE A 54 -8.27 -0.20 -7.68
N THR A 55 -7.52 -0.74 -8.64
CA THR A 55 -6.39 -0.03 -9.22
C THR A 55 -6.30 -0.22 -10.73
N GLN A 56 -6.27 0.87 -11.48
CA GLN A 56 -5.92 0.86 -12.91
C GLN A 56 -4.39 0.76 -13.13
N LEU A 57 -3.62 0.91 -12.04
CA LEU A 57 -2.17 0.85 -12.03
C LEU A 57 -1.70 -0.60 -11.82
N SER A 58 -0.79 -1.08 -12.66
CA SER A 58 -0.22 -2.43 -12.54
C SER A 58 1.32 -2.38 -12.51
N PRO A 59 1.98 -3.09 -11.58
CA PRO A 59 3.43 -3.16 -11.52
C PRO A 59 3.98 -3.92 -12.73
N SER A 60 4.83 -3.25 -13.52
CA SER A 60 5.36 -3.82 -14.77
C SER A 60 6.70 -4.52 -14.60
N THR A 61 7.48 -4.14 -13.58
CA THR A 61 8.81 -4.69 -13.30
C THR A 61 8.80 -5.58 -12.07
N ASN A 62 9.77 -6.49 -11.96
CA ASN A 62 9.91 -7.33 -10.76
C ASN A 62 10.15 -6.49 -9.49
N LEU A 63 10.87 -5.37 -9.62
CA LEU A 63 11.10 -4.43 -8.51
C LEU A 63 9.77 -3.87 -7.96
N SER A 64 8.91 -3.35 -8.83
CA SER A 64 7.60 -2.80 -8.42
C SER A 64 6.69 -3.89 -7.83
N LYS A 65 6.73 -5.12 -8.38
CA LYS A 65 6.00 -6.27 -7.80
C LYS A 65 6.48 -6.62 -6.40
N ILE A 66 7.80 -6.64 -6.16
CA ILE A 66 8.37 -6.91 -4.83
C ILE A 66 7.92 -5.85 -3.82
N ILE A 67 7.93 -4.57 -4.20
CA ILE A 67 7.54 -3.49 -3.28
C ILE A 67 6.06 -3.58 -2.92
N VAL A 68 5.19 -3.85 -3.90
CA VAL A 68 3.77 -4.11 -3.65
C VAL A 68 3.57 -5.29 -2.72
N PHE A 69 4.32 -6.37 -2.93
CA PHE A 69 4.28 -7.53 -2.04
C PHE A 69 4.71 -7.19 -0.62
N VAL A 70 5.78 -6.41 -0.44
CA VAL A 70 6.23 -5.94 0.88
C VAL A 70 5.15 -5.10 1.57
N GLN A 71 4.47 -4.20 0.85
CA GLN A 71 3.36 -3.43 1.41
C GLN A 71 2.23 -4.34 1.90
N ILE A 72 1.86 -5.36 1.11
CA ILE A 72 0.82 -6.33 1.48
C ILE A 72 1.22 -7.13 2.72
N VAL A 73 2.48 -7.58 2.81
CA VAL A 73 2.99 -8.28 4.00
C VAL A 73 2.90 -7.39 5.24
N ILE A 74 3.29 -6.13 5.13
CA ILE A 74 3.20 -5.17 6.24
C ILE A 74 1.73 -4.95 6.66
N LEU A 75 0.81 -4.81 5.70
CA LEU A 75 -0.62 -4.71 5.96
C LEU A 75 -1.14 -5.92 6.75
N ILE A 76 -0.77 -7.13 6.33
CA ILE A 76 -1.13 -8.37 7.03
C ILE A 76 -0.58 -8.36 8.45
N CYS A 77 0.68 -7.96 8.66
CA CYS A 77 1.26 -7.84 9.99
C CYS A 77 0.51 -6.82 10.87
N ILE A 78 0.14 -5.66 10.32
CA ILE A 78 -0.59 -4.62 11.06
C ILE A 78 -2.00 -5.10 11.43
N ASN A 79 -2.67 -5.86 10.57
CA ASN A 79 -4.05 -6.28 10.80
C ASN A 79 -4.18 -7.57 11.62
N ILE A 80 -3.34 -8.59 11.40
CA ILE A 80 -3.47 -9.91 12.03
C ILE A 80 -2.79 -9.99 13.39
N ILE A 81 -1.59 -9.41 13.56
CA ILE A 81 -0.82 -9.54 14.80
C ILE A 81 -1.58 -8.96 16.01
N PRO A 82 -2.23 -7.79 15.94
CA PRO A 82 -3.00 -7.28 17.06
C PRO A 82 -4.20 -8.18 17.38
N ILE A 83 -4.88 -8.70 16.36
CA ILE A 83 -6.02 -9.61 16.58
C ILE A 83 -5.55 -10.86 17.33
N PHE A 84 -4.43 -11.46 16.93
CA PHE A 84 -3.91 -12.66 17.58
C PHE A 84 -3.51 -12.40 19.06
N ILE A 85 -2.90 -11.25 19.34
CA ILE A 85 -2.52 -10.85 20.72
C ILE A 85 -3.74 -10.49 21.59
N TYR A 86 -4.82 -9.99 21.00
CA TYR A 86 -6.05 -9.66 21.73
C TYR A 86 -7.00 -10.85 21.90
N LEU A 87 -6.91 -11.87 21.03
CA LEU A 87 -7.76 -13.06 21.05
C LEU A 87 -7.18 -14.18 21.94
N MET A 88 -5.87 -14.18 22.19
CA MET A 88 -5.16 -15.09 23.11
C MET A 88 -5.07 -14.49 24.51
#